data_AF-A0A2D9P867-F1
#
_entry.id   AF-A0A2D9P867-F1
#
_cell.length_a   1.000
_cell.length_b   1.000
_cell.length_c   1.000
_cell.angle_alpha   90.00
_cell.angle_beta   90.00
_cell.angle_gamma   90.00
#
_symmetry.space_group_name_H-M   'P 1'
#
loop_
_entity.id
_entity.type
_entity.pdbx_description
1 polymer ?
#
loop_
_entity_poly.entity_id
_entity_poly.type
_entity_poly.pdbx_seq_one_letter_code
_entity_poly.pdbx_strand_id
1 'polypeptide(L)'
;MNIYIILILLVSSVYSEPITIYPTQLVRDISNSSDNSPRFVIENEIEMPECSEMNEAACLNDDHCEWIENIEQGICDILNATECLEIENTTGECWWYGGTYYGPYCYGSYYEIDNSYCEQIPYILGDLNNDLLINVLDVIEIINLILNNDYNFIVDMNGDQRIDVLDIIELINIIINN
;
A
#
# COMPACT_ATOMS: atom_id res chain seq x y z
N MET A 1 -38.49 9.93 29.00
CA MET A 1 -37.66 8.72 29.18
C MET A 1 -37.51 8.10 27.81
N ASN A 2 -36.46 8.49 27.10
CA ASN A 2 -36.34 8.33 25.64
C ASN A 2 -35.25 7.29 25.36
N ILE A 3 -35.63 6.23 24.66
CA ILE A 3 -34.83 5.04 24.32
C ILE A 3 -33.61 5.36 23.43
N TYR A 4 -33.52 6.59 22.91
CA TYR A 4 -32.40 7.07 22.09
C TYR A 4 -31.09 7.32 22.85
N ILE A 5 -31.10 7.43 24.17
CA ILE A 5 -29.86 7.72 24.95
C ILE A 5 -29.05 6.44 25.24
N ILE A 6 -29.65 5.25 25.12
CA ILE A 6 -28.96 3.97 25.42
C ILE A 6 -28.20 3.40 24.20
N LEU A 7 -28.50 3.86 22.98
CA LEU A 7 -27.74 3.44 21.80
C LEU A 7 -26.42 4.22 21.60
N ILE A 8 -26.22 5.31 22.35
CA ILE A 8 -25.04 6.18 22.24
C ILE A 8 -23.87 5.71 23.13
N LEU A 9 -24.04 4.66 23.94
CA LEU A 9 -23.02 4.21 24.91
C LEU A 9 -22.50 2.77 24.74
N LEU A 10 -22.78 2.07 23.63
CA LEU A 10 -22.27 0.71 23.41
C LEU A 10 -21.58 0.45 22.06
N VAL A 11 -21.18 1.49 21.33
CA VAL A 11 -20.22 1.34 20.22
C VAL A 11 -19.14 2.42 20.34
N SER A 12 -18.56 2.54 21.54
CA SER A 12 -17.29 3.22 21.78
C SER A 12 -16.22 2.18 22.11
N SER A 13 -15.94 1.34 21.13
CA SER A 13 -14.73 0.53 20.99
C SER A 13 -14.87 -0.22 19.67
N VAL A 14 -13.80 -0.28 18.87
CA VAL A 14 -13.65 -1.04 17.61
C VAL A 14 -13.75 -0.15 16.35
N TYR A 15 -12.57 0.33 15.94
CA TYR A 15 -12.12 0.89 14.65
C TYR A 15 -12.77 2.17 14.10
N SER A 16 -12.09 3.29 14.36
CA SER A 16 -12.00 4.40 13.41
C SER A 16 -10.80 4.14 12.49
N GLU A 17 -10.99 3.36 11.43
CA GLU A 17 -10.05 3.41 10.31
C GLU A 17 -10.53 4.51 9.35
N PRO A 18 -9.65 5.42 8.91
CA PRO A 18 -9.98 6.29 7.78
C PRO A 18 -10.29 5.40 6.57
N ILE A 19 -11.29 5.82 5.78
CA ILE A 19 -11.62 5.14 4.53
C ILE A 19 -10.44 5.37 3.58
N THR A 20 -9.52 4.40 3.52
CA THR A 20 -8.46 4.37 2.52
C THR A 20 -9.07 3.93 1.19
N ILE A 21 -9.18 4.86 0.25
CA ILE A 21 -9.62 4.54 -1.11
C ILE A 21 -8.36 4.12 -1.89
N TYR A 22 -8.09 2.83 -1.93
CA TYR A 22 -7.17 2.28 -2.92
C TYR A 22 -7.90 2.27 -4.29
N PRO A 23 -7.26 2.70 -5.39
CA PRO A 23 -7.83 2.54 -6.71
C PRO A 23 -7.84 1.06 -7.10
N THR A 24 -8.86 0.31 -6.70
CA THR A 24 -9.16 -0.98 -7.32
C THR A 24 -9.98 -0.74 -8.58
N GLN A 25 -9.37 -0.94 -9.75
CA GLN A 25 -10.05 -1.00 -11.04
C GLN A 25 -11.00 -2.22 -11.09
N LEU A 26 -12.27 -1.99 -11.44
CA LEU A 26 -13.15 -3.03 -11.98
C LEU A 26 -13.93 -2.47 -13.18
N VAL A 27 -13.66 -3.08 -14.33
CA VAL A 27 -14.08 -2.75 -15.70
C VAL A 27 -15.58 -3.00 -15.98
N ARG A 28 -16.16 -2.13 -16.84
CA ARG A 28 -17.15 -2.33 -17.96
C ARG A 28 -18.31 -1.31 -17.87
N ASP A 29 -18.51 -0.45 -18.88
CA ASP A 29 -19.24 -0.84 -20.08
C ASP A 29 -18.76 -0.17 -21.38
N ILE A 30 -18.67 -0.99 -22.42
CA ILE A 30 -18.54 -0.58 -23.82
C ILE A 30 -19.83 0.16 -24.22
N SER A 31 -19.74 1.46 -24.45
CA SER A 31 -20.76 2.14 -25.26
C SER A 31 -20.39 2.00 -26.72
N ASN A 32 -21.20 1.23 -27.47
CA ASN A 32 -21.15 1.23 -28.93
C ASN A 32 -21.59 2.61 -29.43
N SER A 33 -20.63 3.53 -29.57
CA SER A 33 -20.81 4.76 -30.34
C SER A 33 -20.56 4.43 -31.81
N SER A 34 -21.60 4.59 -32.62
CA SER A 34 -21.58 4.41 -34.07
C SER A 34 -20.82 5.56 -34.76
N ASP A 35 -19.51 5.64 -34.57
CA ASP A 35 -18.66 6.47 -35.42
C ASP A 35 -17.44 5.67 -35.91
N ASN A 36 -17.35 5.56 -37.23
CA ASN A 36 -16.57 4.56 -37.93
C ASN A 36 -15.15 5.10 -38.18
N SER A 37 -14.36 5.25 -37.12
CA SER A 37 -12.94 5.56 -37.22
C SER A 37 -12.16 4.67 -36.25
N PRO A 38 -11.18 3.87 -36.70
CA PRO A 38 -10.31 3.15 -35.79
C PRO A 38 -9.40 4.19 -35.11
N ARG A 39 -9.86 4.76 -34.00
CA ARG A 39 -9.01 5.53 -33.11
C ARG A 39 -8.31 4.52 -32.22
N PHE A 40 -7.06 4.21 -32.54
CA PHE A 40 -6.18 3.46 -31.66
C PHE A 40 -5.83 4.37 -30.47
N VAL A 41 -6.65 4.31 -29.43
CA VAL A 41 -6.31 4.91 -28.14
C VAL A 41 -5.47 3.86 -27.43
N ILE A 42 -4.16 4.08 -27.36
CA ILE A 42 -3.34 3.39 -26.35
C ILE A 42 -3.53 4.24 -25.11
N GLU A 43 -4.48 3.87 -24.25
CA GLU A 43 -4.43 4.31 -22.86
C GLU A 43 -3.32 3.46 -22.26
N ASN A 44 -2.11 4.02 -22.20
CA ASN A 44 -1.07 3.46 -21.34
C ASN A 44 -1.55 3.77 -19.92
N GLU A 45 -2.38 2.94 -19.32
CA GLU A 45 -2.63 3.02 -17.89
C GLU A 45 -1.28 2.83 -17.19
N ILE A 46 -0.78 3.86 -16.51
CA ILE A 46 0.33 3.70 -15.58
C ILE A 46 -0.27 2.99 -14.37
N GLU A 47 -0.30 1.67 -14.44
CA GLU A 47 -0.48 0.84 -13.26
C GLU A 47 0.76 1.08 -12.39
N MET A 48 0.57 1.80 -11.28
CA MET A 48 1.60 1.95 -10.28
C MET A 48 2.06 0.55 -9.87
N PRO A 49 3.37 0.26 -9.86
CA PRO A 49 3.82 -1.03 -9.37
C PRO A 49 3.37 -1.15 -7.91
N GLU A 50 2.55 -2.15 -7.63
CA GLU A 50 2.09 -2.46 -6.28
C GLU A 50 3.32 -2.74 -5.40
N CYS A 51 3.53 -1.93 -4.35
CA CYS A 51 4.67 -2.08 -3.44
C CYS A 51 4.74 -3.51 -2.86
N SER A 52 3.59 -4.16 -2.65
CA SER A 52 3.49 -5.51 -2.11
C SER A 52 4.27 -6.60 -2.87
N GLU A 53 4.61 -6.39 -4.15
CA GLU A 53 5.42 -7.32 -4.94
C GLU A 53 6.92 -6.98 -4.96
N MET A 54 7.33 -5.88 -4.34
CA MET A 54 8.70 -5.40 -4.35
C MET A 54 9.58 -6.12 -3.31
N ASN A 55 10.82 -6.38 -3.70
CA ASN A 55 11.87 -6.76 -2.75
C ASN A 55 12.44 -5.52 -2.05
N GLU A 56 13.21 -5.73 -0.98
CA GLU A 56 13.82 -4.66 -0.17
C GLU A 56 14.55 -3.62 -1.02
N ALA A 57 15.41 -4.06 -1.93
CA ALA A 57 16.19 -3.15 -2.77
C ALA A 57 15.30 -2.30 -3.68
N ALA A 58 14.24 -2.87 -4.27
CA ALA A 58 13.30 -2.12 -5.09
C ALA A 58 12.49 -1.13 -4.24
N CYS A 59 12.01 -1.58 -3.08
CA CYS A 59 11.21 -0.80 -2.14
C CYS A 59 11.96 0.45 -1.66
N LEU A 60 13.22 0.30 -1.25
CA LEU A 60 14.06 1.41 -0.77
C LEU A 60 14.44 2.43 -1.85
N ASN A 61 14.18 2.13 -3.12
CA ASN A 61 14.42 3.02 -4.25
C ASN A 61 13.13 3.62 -4.81
N ASP A 62 11.96 3.33 -4.22
CA ASP A 62 10.69 3.94 -4.61
C ASP A 62 10.25 4.93 -3.53
N ASP A 63 10.03 6.19 -3.93
CA ASP A 63 9.64 7.26 -3.00
C ASP A 63 8.17 7.12 -2.50
N HIS A 64 7.41 6.15 -3.03
CA HIS A 64 6.01 5.90 -2.67
C HIS A 64 5.82 4.60 -1.89
N CYS A 65 6.91 3.89 -1.59
CA CYS A 65 6.89 2.66 -0.83
C CYS A 65 7.73 2.78 0.45
N GLU A 66 7.33 2.05 1.49
CA GLU A 66 8.09 1.91 2.73
C GLU A 66 8.42 0.44 2.97
N TRP A 67 9.68 0.15 3.31
CA TRP A 67 10.09 -1.19 3.72
C TRP A 67 9.79 -1.40 5.20
N ILE A 68 8.98 -2.40 5.50
CA ILE A 68 8.56 -2.75 6.85
C ILE A 68 9.36 -3.98 7.31
N GLU A 69 10.28 -3.76 8.25
CA GLU A 69 10.99 -4.85 8.91
C GLU A 69 10.04 -5.63 9.82
N ASN A 70 9.89 -6.92 9.54
CA ASN A 70 9.06 -7.82 10.32
C ASN A 70 9.82 -9.13 10.58
N ILE A 71 10.72 -9.05 11.55
CA ILE A 71 11.63 -10.13 11.93
C ILE A 71 11.15 -10.75 13.24
N GLU A 72 10.83 -12.04 13.19
CA GLU A 72 10.45 -12.84 14.35
C GLU A 72 11.58 -13.79 14.74
N GLN A 73 11.96 -13.80 16.02
CA GLN A 73 13.00 -14.71 16.53
C GLN A 73 12.43 -15.69 17.55
N GLY A 74 12.93 -16.92 17.52
CA GLY A 74 12.59 -17.95 18.49
C GLY A 74 13.78 -18.84 18.85
N ILE A 75 13.54 -19.82 19.72
CA ILE A 75 14.57 -20.74 20.22
C ILE A 75 14.25 -22.14 19.71
N CYS A 76 15.24 -22.84 19.14
CA CYS A 76 15.01 -24.18 18.59
C CYS A 76 14.69 -25.22 19.67
N ASP A 77 15.40 -25.17 20.81
CA ASP A 77 15.31 -26.17 21.88
C ASP A 77 13.92 -26.30 22.54
N ILE A 78 13.05 -25.30 22.37
CA ILE A 78 11.68 -25.30 22.93
C ILE A 78 10.63 -25.78 21.93
N LEU A 79 11.00 -25.97 20.65
CA LEU A 79 10.08 -26.38 19.59
C LEU A 79 9.72 -27.86 19.72
N ASN A 80 8.47 -28.18 19.43
CA ASN A 80 8.06 -29.56 19.26
C ASN A 80 8.52 -30.14 17.91
N ALA A 81 8.30 -31.44 17.71
CA ALA A 81 8.76 -32.14 16.50
C ALA A 81 8.28 -31.53 15.19
N THR A 82 7.01 -31.13 15.13
CA THR A 82 6.39 -30.58 13.93
C THR A 82 6.91 -29.17 13.68
N GLU A 83 6.91 -28.32 14.71
CA GLU A 83 7.41 -26.94 14.62
C GLU A 83 8.89 -26.91 14.21
N CYS A 84 9.72 -27.79 14.78
CA CYS A 84 11.12 -27.88 14.43
C CYS A 84 11.33 -28.22 12.96
N LEU A 85 10.54 -29.16 12.42
CA LEU A 85 10.59 -29.53 11.00
C LEU A 85 10.08 -28.40 10.09
N GLU A 86 9.07 -27.64 10.53
CA GLU A 86 8.59 -26.47 9.79
C GLU A 86 9.68 -25.39 9.73
N ILE A 87 10.28 -25.03 10.86
CA ILE A 87 11.38 -24.06 10.92
C ILE A 87 12.61 -24.55 10.17
N GLU A 88 12.94 -25.84 10.23
CA GLU A 88 14.02 -26.45 9.45
C GLU A 88 13.82 -26.23 7.94
N ASN A 89 12.60 -26.43 7.44
CA ASN A 89 12.29 -26.25 6.02
C ASN A 89 12.23 -24.77 5.60
N THR A 90 11.85 -23.88 6.51
CA THR A 90 11.71 -22.43 6.22
C THR A 90 13.05 -21.71 6.30
N THR A 91 13.82 -21.94 7.36
CA THR A 91 15.02 -21.15 7.72
C THR A 91 16.31 -21.96 7.61
N GLY A 92 16.23 -23.28 7.83
CA GLY A 92 17.40 -24.15 7.95
C GLY A 92 18.22 -23.96 9.23
N GLU A 93 17.71 -23.23 10.22
CA GLU A 93 18.44 -22.86 11.45
C GLU A 93 18.17 -23.79 12.64
N CYS A 94 17.02 -24.48 12.62
CA CYS A 94 16.69 -25.57 13.53
C CYS A 94 16.69 -26.90 12.78
N TRP A 95 16.95 -27.98 13.51
CA TRP A 95 17.00 -29.32 12.93
C TRP A 95 16.45 -30.37 13.86
N TRP A 96 15.66 -31.30 13.32
CA TRP A 96 15.07 -32.37 14.10
C TRP A 96 16.00 -33.58 14.23
N TYR A 97 16.21 -34.08 15.46
CA TYR A 97 16.97 -35.31 15.71
C TYR A 97 16.13 -36.39 16.39
N GLY A 98 15.85 -37.49 15.66
CA GLY A 98 15.08 -38.65 16.15
C GLY A 98 15.92 -39.75 16.81
N GLY A 99 16.80 -39.39 17.75
CA GLY A 99 17.73 -40.33 18.38
C GLY A 99 17.09 -41.36 19.33
N THR A 100 17.62 -42.58 19.36
CA THR A 100 17.15 -43.66 20.28
C THR A 100 17.74 -43.56 21.69
N TYR A 101 18.85 -42.83 21.87
CA TYR A 101 19.61 -42.78 23.13
C TYR A 101 19.27 -41.57 24.01
N TYR A 102 19.12 -40.39 23.39
CA TYR A 102 18.81 -39.13 24.07
C TYR A 102 17.33 -38.74 23.96
N GLY A 103 16.52 -39.57 23.30
CA GLY A 103 15.17 -39.21 22.90
C GLY A 103 15.16 -38.22 21.73
N PRO A 104 13.97 -37.94 21.17
CA PRO A 104 13.82 -36.96 20.10
C PRO A 104 13.90 -35.53 20.64
N TYR A 105 14.67 -34.66 19.99
CA TYR A 105 14.75 -33.24 20.33
C TYR A 105 15.05 -32.39 19.09
N CYS A 106 14.64 -31.12 19.13
CA CYS A 106 15.04 -30.10 18.18
C CYS A 106 16.40 -29.53 18.60
N TYR A 107 17.35 -29.40 17.69
CA TYR A 107 18.65 -28.80 17.97
C TYR A 107 18.87 -27.57 17.09
N GLY A 108 19.64 -26.63 17.62
CA GLY A 108 19.84 -25.30 17.05
C GLY A 108 19.84 -24.29 18.20
N SER A 109 20.32 -23.07 17.97
CA SER A 109 20.29 -22.04 19.02
C SER A 109 18.99 -21.26 18.90
N TYR A 110 19.02 -20.19 18.12
CA TYR A 110 17.86 -19.40 17.76
C TYR A 110 17.52 -19.65 16.30
N TYR A 111 16.29 -19.32 15.94
CA TYR A 111 15.89 -19.18 14.54
C TYR A 111 15.30 -17.78 14.31
N GLU A 112 15.34 -17.34 13.07
CA GLU A 112 14.80 -16.08 12.59
C GLU A 112 13.88 -16.33 11.39
N ILE A 113 12.66 -15.80 11.47
CA ILE A 113 11.72 -15.74 10.35
C ILE A 113 11.66 -14.28 9.92
N ASP A 114 12.08 -14.03 8.69
CA ASP A 114 11.95 -12.74 8.05
C ASP A 114 10.66 -12.70 7.22
N ASN A 115 9.64 -12.03 7.76
CA ASN A 115 8.38 -11.74 7.09
C ASN A 115 8.33 -10.27 6.63
N SER A 116 9.48 -9.61 6.48
CA SER A 116 9.54 -8.23 6.04
C SER A 116 8.89 -8.06 4.66
N TYR A 117 8.25 -6.92 4.46
CA TYR A 117 7.47 -6.66 3.26
C TYR A 117 7.56 -5.18 2.90
N CYS A 118 7.18 -4.89 1.66
CA CYS A 118 7.09 -3.53 1.16
C CYS A 118 5.61 -3.10 1.12
N GLU A 119 5.34 -1.89 1.60
CA GLU A 119 3.98 -1.34 1.72
C GLU A 119 3.88 0.02 1.04
N GLN A 120 2.72 0.32 0.44
CA GLN A 120 2.45 1.66 -0.08
C GLN A 120 2.42 2.69 1.04
N ILE A 121 3.09 3.83 0.81
CA ILE A 121 2.89 5.01 1.63
C ILE A 121 1.50 5.58 1.30
N PRO A 122 0.62 5.78 2.30
CA PRO A 122 -0.69 6.36 2.07
C PRO A 122 -0.53 7.81 1.60
N TYR A 123 -1.24 8.16 0.52
CA TYR A 123 -1.26 9.52 -0.04
C TYR A 123 -2.70 9.99 -0.28
N ILE A 124 -2.85 11.31 -0.43
CA ILE A 124 -4.11 11.94 -0.83
C ILE A 124 -3.89 12.53 -2.22
N LEU A 125 -4.73 12.15 -3.19
CA LEU A 125 -4.69 12.74 -4.53
C LEU A 125 -4.88 14.26 -4.43
N GLY A 126 -3.94 15.03 -4.97
CA GLY A 126 -3.93 16.48 -4.94
C GLY A 126 -3.24 17.13 -3.73
N ASP A 127 -2.75 16.35 -2.76
CA ASP A 127 -1.93 16.83 -1.63
C ASP A 127 -0.45 16.65 -1.98
N LEU A 128 0.20 17.72 -2.46
CA LEU A 128 1.55 17.64 -3.01
C LEU A 128 2.62 17.84 -1.93
N ASN A 129 2.28 18.54 -0.84
CA ASN A 129 3.20 18.83 0.25
C ASN A 129 3.10 17.85 1.43
N ASN A 130 2.18 16.87 1.33
CA ASN A 130 1.93 15.81 2.29
C ASN A 130 1.54 16.33 3.70
N ASP A 131 0.83 17.46 3.77
CA ASP A 131 0.30 18.00 5.02
C ASP A 131 -1.10 17.46 5.38
N LEU A 132 -1.62 16.56 4.55
CA LEU A 132 -2.93 15.92 4.63
C LEU A 132 -4.11 16.87 4.40
N LEU A 133 -3.87 18.05 3.82
CA LEU A 133 -4.89 19.07 3.54
C LEU A 133 -4.79 19.59 2.11
N ILE A 134 -5.75 19.21 1.26
CA ILE A 134 -5.88 19.79 -0.08
C ILE A 134 -6.28 21.26 0.01
N ASN A 135 -5.38 22.16 -0.35
CA ASN A 135 -5.60 23.60 -0.31
C ASN A 135 -4.81 24.37 -1.39
N VAL A 136 -4.81 25.70 -1.30
CA VAL A 136 -4.16 26.57 -2.31
C VAL A 136 -2.64 26.42 -2.35
N LEU A 137 -2.01 25.90 -1.29
CA LEU A 137 -0.58 25.62 -1.27
C LEU A 137 -0.22 24.51 -2.26
N ASP A 138 -1.01 23.45 -2.36
CA ASP A 138 -0.81 22.37 -3.35
C ASP A 138 -0.88 22.90 -4.78
N VAL A 139 -1.84 23.79 -5.06
CA VAL A 139 -1.96 24.45 -6.36
C VAL A 139 -0.70 25.24 -6.72
N ILE A 140 -0.10 25.95 -5.74
CA ILE A 140 1.14 26.70 -5.96
C ILE A 140 2.29 25.75 -6.30
N GLU A 141 2.35 24.58 -5.68
CA GLU A 141 3.37 23.58 -5.95
C GLU A 141 3.18 22.89 -7.32
N ILE A 142 1.94 22.62 -7.73
CA ILE A 142 1.63 22.14 -9.10
C ILE A 142 2.14 23.12 -10.16
N ILE A 143 1.99 24.42 -9.93
CA ILE A 143 2.53 25.44 -10.85
C ILE A 143 4.05 25.27 -11.00
N ASN A 144 4.78 24.92 -9.94
CA ASN A 144 6.22 24.66 -10.04
C ASN A 144 6.51 23.42 -10.90
N LEU A 145 5.73 22.35 -10.76
CA LEU A 145 5.86 21.15 -11.60
C LEU A 145 5.62 21.49 -13.08
N ILE A 146 4.57 22.26 -13.40
CA ILE A 146 4.28 22.71 -14.76
C ILE A 146 5.43 23.55 -15.32
N LEU A 147 5.98 24.48 -14.53
CA LEU A 147 7.06 25.36 -14.96
C LEU A 147 8.37 24.62 -15.19
N ASN A 148 8.62 23.56 -14.43
CA ASN A 148 9.81 22.71 -14.56
C ASN A 148 9.63 21.56 -15.57
N ASN A 149 8.39 21.34 -16.05
CA ASN A 149 8.02 20.18 -16.85
C ASN A 149 8.31 18.85 -16.11
N ASP A 150 8.05 18.85 -14.81
CA ASP A 150 8.14 17.68 -13.94
C ASP A 150 6.77 17.00 -13.84
N TYR A 151 6.78 15.67 -13.76
CA TYR A 151 5.57 14.87 -13.59
C TYR A 151 5.48 14.35 -12.15
N ASN A 152 4.29 14.40 -11.58
CA ASN A 152 3.96 13.73 -10.33
C ASN A 152 2.51 13.22 -10.42
N PHE A 153 2.33 11.90 -10.30
CA PHE A 153 1.00 11.29 -10.45
C PHE A 153 0.01 11.70 -9.35
N ILE A 154 0.48 12.17 -8.19
CA ILE A 154 -0.38 12.63 -7.09
C ILE A 154 -1.27 13.79 -7.54
N VAL A 155 -0.81 14.57 -8.52
CA VAL A 155 -1.49 15.77 -9.01
C VAL A 155 -1.96 15.66 -10.47
N ASP A 156 -1.88 14.46 -11.06
CA ASP A 156 -2.49 14.13 -12.35
C ASP A 156 -3.97 13.79 -12.11
N MET A 157 -4.80 14.83 -12.01
CA MET A 157 -6.15 14.72 -11.48
C MET A 157 -7.09 14.02 -12.47
N ASN A 158 -6.81 14.14 -13.76
CA ASN A 158 -7.60 13.55 -14.84
C ASN A 158 -7.00 12.25 -15.42
N GLY A 159 -5.80 11.86 -14.98
CA GLY A 159 -5.13 10.61 -15.35
C GLY A 159 -4.59 10.58 -16.79
N ASP A 160 -4.39 11.74 -17.43
CA ASP A 160 -3.95 11.83 -18.82
C ASP A 160 -2.42 11.84 -19.00
N GLN A 161 -1.68 11.66 -17.88
CA GLN A 161 -0.22 11.62 -17.80
C GLN A 161 0.45 12.94 -18.15
N ARG A 162 -0.25 14.05 -17.94
CA ARG A 162 0.27 15.40 -18.09
C ARG A 162 -0.13 16.20 -16.88
N ILE A 163 0.77 17.04 -16.42
CA ILE A 163 0.44 18.06 -15.42
C ILE A 163 0.27 19.36 -16.17
N ASP A 164 -0.96 19.84 -16.27
CA ASP A 164 -1.29 21.11 -16.91
C ASP A 164 -2.40 21.89 -16.17
N VAL A 165 -2.97 22.89 -16.86
CA VAL A 165 -3.99 23.76 -16.25
C VAL A 165 -5.29 23.02 -15.95
N LEU A 166 -5.56 21.90 -16.61
CA LEU A 166 -6.74 21.08 -16.34
C LEU A 166 -6.68 20.46 -14.94
N ASP A 167 -5.53 19.94 -14.52
CA ASP A 167 -5.34 19.39 -13.17
C ASP A 167 -5.55 20.46 -12.09
N ILE A 168 -5.04 21.67 -12.32
CA ILE A 168 -5.26 22.83 -11.44
C ILE A 168 -6.75 23.16 -11.33
N ILE A 169 -7.50 23.14 -12.44
CA ILE A 169 -8.93 23.44 -12.43
C ILE A 169 -9.68 22.38 -11.61
N GLU A 170 -9.32 21.11 -11.76
CA GLU A 170 -9.93 20.01 -11.01
C GLU A 170 -9.62 20.10 -9.52
N LEU A 171 -8.37 20.38 -9.14
CA LEU A 171 -7.99 20.58 -7.74
C LEU A 171 -8.69 21.79 -7.11
N ILE A 172 -8.81 22.90 -7.84
CA ILE A 172 -9.57 24.08 -7.39
C ILE A 172 -11.05 23.74 -7.18
N ASN A 173 -11.64 22.90 -8.04
CA ASN A 173 -13.01 22.45 -7.86
C ASN A 173 -13.16 21.62 -6.58
N ILE A 174 -12.17 20.80 -6.21
CA ILE A 174 -12.16 20.08 -4.92
C ILE A 174 -12.11 21.09 -3.77
N ILE A 175 -11.17 22.04 -3.81
CA ILE A 175 -10.98 23.06 -2.76
C ILE A 175 -12.23 23.90 -2.53
N ILE A 176 -12.93 24.30 -3.59
CA ILE A 176 -14.11 25.18 -3.50
C ILE A 176 -15.38 24.42 -3.07
N ASN A 177 -15.48 23.12 -3.37
CA ASN A 177 -16.66 22.31 -3.04
C ASN A 177 -16.58 21.61 -1.66
N ASN A 178 -15.45 21.77 -0.95
CA ASN A 178 -15.27 21.37 0.44
C ASN A 178 -15.81 22.42 1.42
#